data_AF-A0A9D8AH47-F1
#
_entry.id   AF-A0A9D8AH47-F1
#
_cell.length_a   1.000
_cell.length_b   1.000
_cell.length_c   1.000
_cell.angle_alpha   90.00
_cell.angle_beta   90.00
_cell.angle_gamma   90.00
#
_symmetry.space_group_name_H-M   'P 1'
#
loop_
_entity.id
_entity.type
_entity.pdbx_description
1 polymer ?
#
loop_
_entity_poly.entity_id
_entity_poly.type
_entity_poly.pdbx_seq_one_letter_code
_entity_poly.pdbx_strand_id
1 'polypeptide(L)'
;MKPNSRPRNNKKRKKGFKNSRPRGSAGKYSRFASMGRLSMTILNRLYDPLDAVNRFINLSLQHVEEDSQHRQFLLESKSGIRKLSSLLCQLNRYAKKMETEFARITQEEIE
;
A
#
# COMPACT_ATOMS: atom_id res chain seq x y z
N MET A 1 -16.96 -6.80 -59.95
CA MET A 1 -15.91 -5.83 -60.32
C MET A 1 -15.80 -4.78 -59.21
N LYS A 2 -14.56 -4.44 -58.79
CA LYS A 2 -14.16 -3.60 -57.62
C LYS A 2 -14.57 -2.11 -57.78
N PRO A 3 -14.67 -1.25 -56.72
CA PRO A 3 -13.52 -0.72 -55.94
C PRO A 3 -13.77 -0.67 -54.40
N ASN A 4 -12.80 -1.05 -53.55
CA ASN A 4 -11.68 -0.27 -53.03
C ASN A 4 -12.07 0.98 -52.20
N SER A 5 -12.07 0.87 -50.87
CA SER A 5 -12.05 2.02 -49.96
C SER A 5 -11.18 1.75 -48.72
N ARG A 6 -10.00 2.37 -48.78
CA ARG A 6 -8.89 2.58 -47.81
C ARG A 6 -9.22 2.44 -46.30
N PRO A 7 -8.28 1.95 -45.47
CA PRO A 7 -8.39 2.04 -44.02
C PRO A 7 -8.16 3.48 -43.53
N ARG A 8 -9.07 3.97 -42.69
CA ARG A 8 -9.04 5.32 -42.09
C ARG A 8 -8.02 5.35 -40.94
N ASN A 9 -6.89 6.00 -41.21
CA ASN A 9 -5.80 6.23 -40.26
C ASN A 9 -6.20 7.27 -39.20
N ASN A 10 -6.63 6.83 -38.01
CA ASN A 10 -6.90 7.73 -36.88
C ASN A 10 -5.63 7.92 -36.04
N LYS A 11 -4.77 8.86 -36.47
CA LYS A 11 -3.75 9.49 -35.63
C LYS A 11 -4.43 10.26 -34.48
N LYS A 12 -4.80 9.59 -33.40
CA LYS A 12 -5.18 10.27 -32.14
C LYS A 12 -3.92 10.82 -31.50
N ARG A 13 -3.78 12.14 -31.66
CA ARG A 13 -2.84 13.08 -31.04
C ARG A 13 -2.46 12.63 -29.63
N LYS A 14 -1.17 12.32 -29.43
CA LYS A 14 -0.54 12.34 -28.09
C LYS A 14 -0.69 13.76 -27.55
N LYS A 15 -1.69 14.01 -26.71
CA LYS A 15 -1.70 15.20 -25.86
C LYS A 15 -0.53 15.01 -24.89
N GLY A 16 0.53 15.78 -25.11
CA GLY A 16 1.64 15.86 -24.18
C GLY A 16 1.08 16.16 -22.80
N PHE A 17 1.37 15.29 -21.84
CA PHE A 17 1.21 15.57 -20.43
C PHE A 17 2.13 16.76 -20.13
N LYS A 18 1.59 17.97 -20.22
CA LYS A 18 2.26 19.16 -19.68
C LYS A 18 2.35 18.91 -18.18
N ASN A 19 3.53 18.58 -17.70
CA ASN A 19 3.90 18.59 -16.30
C ASN A 19 3.79 20.03 -15.79
N SER A 20 2.58 20.47 -15.48
CA SER A 20 2.35 21.65 -14.65
C SER A 20 2.81 21.30 -13.24
N ARG A 21 4.09 21.57 -12.94
CA ARG A 21 4.59 21.57 -11.58
C ARG A 21 3.73 22.58 -10.78
N PRO A 22 3.11 22.18 -9.66
CA PRO A 22 2.37 23.13 -8.84
C PRO A 22 3.36 24.19 -8.35
N ARG A 23 3.19 25.45 -8.79
CA ARG A 23 3.92 26.59 -8.26
C ARG A 23 3.10 27.14 -7.11
N GLY A 24 3.56 26.92 -5.88
CA GLY A 24 2.90 27.30 -4.63
C GLY A 24 3.19 26.29 -3.51
N SER A 25 2.90 26.65 -2.26
CA SER A 25 3.07 25.78 -1.08
C SER A 25 2.32 24.44 -1.20
N ALA A 26 1.29 24.37 -2.05
CA ALA A 26 0.66 23.12 -2.54
C ALA A 26 1.67 22.07 -3.07
N GLY A 27 2.83 22.50 -3.60
CA GLY A 27 3.92 21.61 -4.01
C GLY A 27 4.70 21.00 -2.84
N LYS A 28 4.82 21.70 -1.69
CA LYS A 28 5.61 21.26 -0.53
C LYS A 28 4.96 20.05 0.16
N TYR A 29 3.65 20.07 0.34
CA TYR A 29 2.92 18.99 1.03
C TYR A 29 2.47 17.86 0.10
N SER A 30 2.47 18.08 -1.22
CA SER A 30 2.16 17.04 -2.22
C SER A 30 3.08 15.81 -2.11
N ARG A 31 4.36 16.03 -1.77
CA ARG A 31 5.33 14.95 -1.56
C ARG A 31 4.96 14.09 -0.35
N PHE A 32 4.55 14.72 0.75
CA PHE A 32 4.14 13.99 1.95
C PHE A 32 2.84 13.22 1.75
N ALA A 33 1.84 13.79 1.06
CA ALA A 33 0.63 13.07 0.67
C ALA A 33 0.93 11.89 -0.28
N SER A 34 1.94 12.00 -1.15
CA SER A 34 2.38 10.88 -1.98
C SER A 34 3.10 9.79 -1.18
N MET A 35 3.87 10.16 -0.15
CA MET A 35 4.51 9.21 0.76
C MET A 35 3.47 8.45 1.59
N GLY A 36 2.42 9.12 2.09
CA GLY A 36 1.32 8.47 2.80
C GLY A 36 0.63 7.39 1.96
N ARG A 37 0.31 7.71 0.69
CA ARG A 37 -0.27 6.75 -0.27
C ARG A 37 0.66 5.57 -0.58
N LEU A 38 1.97 5.81 -0.72
CA LEU A 38 2.97 4.75 -0.91
C LEU A 38 3.06 3.84 0.33
N SER A 39 3.13 4.42 1.53
CA SER A 39 3.13 3.67 2.79
C SER A 39 1.88 2.81 2.91
N MET A 40 0.70 3.35 2.58
CA MET A 40 -0.56 2.58 2.59
C MET A 40 -0.53 1.41 1.61
N THR A 41 0.02 1.61 0.42
CA THR A 41 0.17 0.55 -0.59
C THR A 41 1.10 -0.57 -0.11
N ILE A 42 2.23 -0.21 0.52
CA ILE A 42 3.17 -1.18 1.09
C ILE A 42 2.50 -1.95 2.24
N LEU A 43 1.84 -1.26 3.15
CA LEU A 43 1.13 -1.86 4.28
C LEU A 43 0.08 -2.87 3.81
N ASN A 44 -0.74 -2.50 2.83
CA ASN A 44 -1.74 -3.39 2.24
C ASN A 44 -1.09 -4.65 1.65
N ARG A 45 0.03 -4.51 0.94
CA ARG A 45 0.77 -5.67 0.39
C ARG A 45 1.45 -6.53 1.45
N LEU A 46 1.70 -6.01 2.65
CA LEU A 46 2.30 -6.77 3.75
C LEU A 46 1.26 -7.53 4.58
N TYR A 47 0.00 -7.08 4.62
CA TYR A 47 -1.05 -7.76 5.36
C TYR A 47 -1.32 -9.17 4.82
N ASP A 48 -1.47 -9.32 3.51
CA ASP A 48 -1.77 -10.61 2.87
C ASP A 48 -0.72 -11.70 3.17
N PRO A 49 0.60 -11.48 2.96
CA PRO A 49 1.59 -12.50 3.28
C PRO A 49 1.69 -12.77 4.79
N LEU A 50 1.50 -11.75 5.65
CA LEU A 50 1.49 -11.97 7.10
C LEU A 50 0.34 -12.85 7.55
N ASP A 51 -0.84 -12.65 6.98
CA ASP A 51 -2.00 -13.48 7.25
C ASP A 51 -1.77 -14.92 6.77
N ALA A 52 -1.21 -15.09 5.56
CA ALA A 52 -0.86 -16.40 5.04
C ALA A 52 0.12 -17.16 5.96
N VAL A 53 1.19 -16.51 6.42
CA VAL A 53 2.16 -17.15 7.33
C VAL A 53 1.50 -17.49 8.68
N ASN A 54 0.68 -16.59 9.25
CA ASN A 54 -0.05 -16.88 10.49
C ASN A 54 -0.98 -18.11 10.31
N ARG A 55 -1.66 -18.21 9.16
CA ARG A 55 -2.52 -19.35 8.83
C ARG A 55 -1.72 -20.65 8.73
N PHE A 56 -0.59 -20.64 8.04
CA PHE A 56 0.28 -21.83 7.96
C PHE A 56 0.81 -22.25 9.33
N ILE A 57 1.23 -21.31 10.18
CA ILE A 57 1.65 -21.65 11.55
C ILE A 57 0.52 -22.28 12.35
N ASN A 58 -0.70 -21.74 12.24
CA ASN A 58 -1.85 -22.32 12.93
C ASN A 58 -2.18 -23.74 12.45
N LEU A 59 -2.08 -23.99 11.14
CA LEU A 59 -2.24 -25.34 10.59
C LEU A 59 -1.12 -26.28 11.07
N SER A 60 0.13 -25.82 11.09
CA SER A 60 1.25 -26.62 11.62
C SER A 60 1.06 -26.97 13.10
N LEU A 61 0.58 -26.03 13.92
CA LEU A 61 0.32 -26.26 15.35
C LEU A 61 -0.75 -27.34 15.63
N GLN A 62 -1.61 -27.66 14.65
CA GLN A 62 -2.60 -28.74 14.77
C GLN A 62 -1.99 -30.14 14.60
N HIS A 63 -0.80 -30.25 14.02
CA HIS A 63 -0.17 -31.52 13.65
C HIS A 63 1.08 -31.84 14.47
N VAL A 64 1.41 -30.99 15.45
CA VAL A 64 2.63 -31.11 16.25
C VAL A 64 2.25 -31.43 17.70
N GLU A 65 2.92 -32.44 18.27
CA GLU A 65 2.75 -32.89 19.66
C GLU A 65 2.86 -31.73 20.67
N GLU A 66 2.05 -31.78 21.73
CA GLU A 66 1.90 -30.69 22.70
C GLU A 66 3.19 -30.35 23.44
N ASP A 67 3.98 -31.36 23.82
CA ASP A 67 5.21 -31.15 24.60
C ASP A 67 6.47 -31.10 23.74
N SER A 68 6.31 -31.02 22.41
CA SER A 68 7.46 -31.01 21.51
C SER A 68 8.11 -29.62 21.41
N GLN A 69 9.44 -29.62 21.24
CA GLN A 69 10.22 -28.40 20.98
C GLN A 69 9.76 -27.68 19.70
N HIS A 70 9.29 -28.42 18.69
CA HIS A 70 8.74 -27.85 17.46
C HIS A 70 7.51 -26.97 17.72
N ARG A 71 6.64 -27.38 18.65
CA ARG A 71 5.47 -26.58 19.03
C ARG A 71 5.90 -25.26 19.67
N GLN A 72 6.91 -25.29 20.53
CA GLN A 72 7.44 -24.08 21.15
C GLN A 72 7.95 -23.09 20.10
N PHE A 73 8.72 -23.56 19.11
CA PHE A 73 9.18 -22.72 18.00
C PHE A 73 8.04 -22.12 17.18
N LEU A 74 6.99 -22.90 16.92
CA LEU A 74 5.80 -22.42 16.19
C LEU A 74 5.00 -21.39 17.01
N LEU A 75 4.86 -21.59 18.32
CA LEU A 75 4.19 -20.64 19.22
C LEU A 75 4.96 -19.32 19.31
N GLU A 76 6.30 -19.39 19.39
CA GLU A 76 7.15 -18.21 19.42
C GLU A 76 7.12 -17.46 18.08
N SER A 77 7.13 -18.18 16.96
CA SER A 77 6.93 -17.61 15.62
C SER A 77 5.57 -16.93 15.48
N LYS A 78 4.49 -17.57 15.97
CA LYS A 78 3.13 -16.99 16.01
C LYS A 78 3.09 -15.70 16.83
N SER A 79 3.77 -15.68 17.98
CA SER A 79 3.92 -14.49 18.82
C SER A 79 4.63 -13.36 18.06
N GLY A 80 5.73 -13.66 17.37
CA GLY A 80 6.46 -12.72 16.54
C GLY A 80 5.60 -12.10 15.43
N ILE A 81 4.81 -12.92 14.72
CA ILE A 81 3.91 -12.45 13.66
C ILE A 81 2.80 -11.55 14.21
N ARG A 82 2.22 -11.89 15.37
CA ARG A 82 1.21 -11.05 16.03
C ARG A 82 1.79 -9.68 16.40
N LYS A 83 3.01 -9.64 16.94
CA LYS A 83 3.71 -8.39 17.24
C LYS A 83 3.94 -7.56 15.97
N LEU A 84 4.39 -8.20 14.89
CA LEU A 84 4.60 -7.52 13.61
C LEU A 84 3.29 -6.97 13.02
N SER A 85 2.19 -7.73 13.07
CA SER A 85 0.86 -7.27 12.66
C SER A 85 0.41 -6.04 13.46
N SER A 86 0.64 -6.05 14.78
CA SER A 86 0.35 -4.89 15.65
C SER A 86 1.15 -3.65 15.24
N LEU A 87 2.45 -3.80 14.96
CA LEU A 87 3.31 -2.71 14.50
C LEU A 87 2.84 -2.14 13.15
N LEU A 88 2.45 -2.99 12.19
CA LEU A 88 1.91 -2.53 10.91
C LEU A 88 0.59 -1.77 11.09
N CYS A 89 -0.29 -2.22 11.99
CA CYS A 89 -1.50 -1.48 12.34
C CYS A 89 -1.22 -0.11 12.96
N GLN A 90 -0.20 -0.01 13.81
CA GLN A 90 0.23 1.28 14.37
C GLN A 90 0.80 2.19 13.29
N LEU A 91 1.66 1.66 12.41
CA LEU A 91 2.24 2.39 11.28
C LEU A 91 1.15 2.89 10.32
N ASN A 92 0.14 2.06 10.05
CA ASN A 92 -1.02 2.42 9.23
C ASN A 92 -1.81 3.59 9.84
N ARG A 93 -2.11 3.52 11.14
CA ARG A 93 -2.80 4.60 11.86
C ARG A 93 -1.99 5.89 11.82
N TYR A 94 -0.67 5.80 12.01
CA TYR A 94 0.23 6.95 11.95
C TYR A 94 0.26 7.57 10.54
N ALA A 95 0.41 6.74 9.50
CA ALA A 95 0.41 7.19 8.10
C ALA A 95 -0.90 7.90 7.72
N LYS A 96 -2.05 7.36 8.14
CA LYS A 96 -3.36 8.00 7.92
C LYS A 96 -3.50 9.33 8.64
N LYS A 97 -3.07 9.40 9.92
CA LYS A 97 -3.08 10.67 10.66
C LYS A 97 -2.22 11.73 9.96
N MET A 98 -1.01 11.36 9.55
CA MET A 98 -0.13 12.24 8.79
C MET A 98 -0.79 12.76 7.50
N GLU A 99 -1.40 11.87 6.71
CA GLU A 99 -2.10 12.27 5.49
C GLU A 99 -3.23 13.28 5.75
N THR A 100 -4.03 13.07 6.80
CA THR A 100 -5.08 14.00 7.22
C THR A 100 -4.51 15.36 7.65
N GLU A 101 -3.46 15.38 8.46
CA GLU A 101 -2.83 16.63 8.92
C GLU A 101 -2.26 17.42 7.73
N PHE A 102 -1.60 16.76 6.78
CA PHE A 102 -1.13 17.43 5.56
C PHE A 102 -2.26 17.97 4.69
N ALA A 103 -3.39 17.25 4.61
CA ALA A 103 -4.57 17.74 3.90
C ALA A 103 -5.14 19.01 4.55
N ARG A 104 -5.21 19.07 5.89
CA ARG A 104 -5.68 20.26 6.64
C ARG A 104 -4.77 21.47 6.41
N ILE A 105 -3.45 21.30 6.59
CA ILE A 105 -2.48 22.39 6.36
C ILE A 105 -2.58 22.92 4.93
N THR A 106 -2.71 22.03 3.95
CA THR A 106 -2.84 22.45 2.53
C THR A 106 -4.12 23.24 2.28
N GLN A 107 -5.19 22.97 3.03
CA GLN A 107 -6.49 23.66 2.88
C GLN A 107 -6.50 25.02 3.59
N GLU A 108 -5.88 25.12 4.77
CA GLU A 108 -5.69 26.38 5.51
C GLU A 108 -4.79 27.39 4.77
N GLU A 109 -3.88 26.93 3.92
CA GLU A 109 -3.04 27.82 3.08
C GLU A 109 -3.75 28.31 1.80
N ILE A 110 -4.92 27.77 1.45
CA ILE A 110 -5.69 28.13 0.25
C ILE A 110 -6.81 29.14 0.57
N GLU A 111 -7.26 29.19 1.82
CA GLU A 111 -8.18 30.22 2.36
C GLU A 111 -7.45 31.51 2.74
#